data_AF-G3GWS8-F1
#
_entry.id   AF-G3GWS8-F1
#
_cell.length_a   1.000
_cell.length_b   1.000
_cell.length_c   1.000
_cell.angle_alpha   90.00
_cell.angle_beta   90.00
_cell.angle_gamma   90.00
#
_symmetry.space_group_name_H-M   'P 1'
#
loop_
_entity.id
_entity.type
_entity.pdbx_description
1 polymer ?
#
loop_
_entity_poly.entity_id
_entity_poly.type
_entity_poly.pdbx_seq_one_letter_code
_entity_poly.pdbx_strand_id
1 'polypeptide(L)'
;MVCLLYAAAMIECLLYAAAMIECLLYAAAMMECLLYTSTMIECLLYTAAMIECLLYTAAMFECLLYAAAMFECLLYAAAIIERLLYAAALMACLLYAAAMIECLLYTAAMIECLLDAAAMIECLLYTAAMIECLLDAAAMIECLLYTAAMIECLLDAAAMIECLLYTAAMIECLLDAAAMIECLLYTAAMIECLLDAAAMIECLLYTAAMIECLLDAAAMIERLLCAAAIIECLLYAAAMIVYCMLQQ
;
A
#
# COMPACT_ATOMS: atom_id res chain seq x y z
N MET A 1 21.37 19.59 9.13
CA MET A 1 21.26 19.90 10.57
C MET A 1 20.91 18.60 11.26
N VAL A 2 21.62 18.24 12.33
CA VAL A 2 21.33 17.02 13.08
C VAL A 2 20.53 17.38 14.32
N CYS A 3 19.36 16.77 14.50
CA CYS A 3 18.52 16.87 15.68
C CYS A 3 18.53 15.53 16.42
N LEU A 4 18.89 15.54 17.70
CA LEU A 4 18.96 14.31 18.50
C LEU A 4 18.26 14.52 19.83
N LEU A 5 17.21 13.76 20.08
CA LEU A 5 16.30 13.99 21.20
C LEU A 5 15.85 12.66 21.82
N TYR A 6 15.94 12.61 23.14
CA TYR A 6 15.57 11.45 23.94
C TYR A 6 14.68 11.91 25.10
N ALA A 7 13.49 11.32 25.23
CA ALA A 7 12.62 11.58 26.37
C ALA A 7 11.94 10.30 26.88
N ALA A 8 11.79 10.20 28.19
CA ALA A 8 11.09 9.09 28.85
C ALA A 8 9.56 9.25 28.87
N ALA A 9 9.02 10.36 28.37
CA ALA A 9 7.60 10.65 28.36
C ALA A 9 7.17 11.11 26.97
N MET A 10 6.87 12.40 26.82
CA MET A 10 6.38 13.01 25.59
C MET A 10 7.50 13.80 24.91
N ILE A 11 7.59 13.70 23.58
CA ILE A 11 8.37 14.60 22.73
C ILE A 11 7.41 15.32 21.80
N GLU A 12 7.47 16.65 21.81
CA GLU A 12 6.91 17.50 20.76
C GLU A 12 8.08 18.13 19.99
N CYS A 13 8.19 17.84 18.70
CA CYS A 13 9.22 18.38 17.83
C CYS A 13 8.59 19.25 16.74
N LEU A 14 8.91 20.54 16.76
CA LEU A 14 8.59 21.48 15.68
C LEU A 14 9.87 21.93 14.99
N LEU A 15 10.01 21.63 13.70
CA LEU A 15 11.23 21.93 12.97
C LEU A 15 10.92 22.54 11.60
N TYR A 16 11.60 23.64 11.31
CA TYR A 16 11.62 24.27 10.00
C TYR A 16 13.07 24.41 9.54
N ALA A 17 13.42 23.86 8.38
CA ALA A 17 14.71 24.19 7.77
C ALA A 17 14.64 24.31 6.25
N ALA A 18 15.43 25.23 5.72
CA ALA A 18 15.64 25.40 4.28
C ALA A 18 16.78 24.49 3.73
N ALA A 19 17.25 23.55 4.54
CA ALA A 19 18.40 22.71 4.25
C ALA A 19 18.14 21.28 4.77
N MET A 20 19.03 20.37 4.41
CA MET A 20 18.98 18.96 4.81
C MET A 20 18.88 18.83 6.34
N ILE A 21 17.98 17.95 6.80
CA ILE A 21 17.80 17.61 8.21
C ILE A 21 17.95 16.10 8.40
N GLU A 22 18.71 15.74 9.42
CA GLU A 22 18.74 14.39 9.99
C GLU A 22 18.15 14.46 11.40
N CYS A 23 17.07 13.72 11.66
CA CYS A 23 16.42 13.66 12.97
C CYS A 23 16.52 12.25 13.54
N LEU A 24 17.07 12.15 14.75
CA LEU A 24 17.03 10.93 15.56
C LEU A 24 16.24 11.20 16.84
N LEU A 25 15.02 10.65 16.92
CA LEU A 25 14.12 10.86 18.04
C LEU A 25 13.78 9.54 18.72
N TYR A 26 13.87 9.53 20.05
CA TYR A 26 13.45 8.42 20.89
C TYR A 26 12.49 8.90 21.97
N ALA A 27 11.26 8.37 21.99
CA ALA A 27 10.32 8.62 23.09
C ALA A 27 9.79 7.32 23.69
N ALA A 28 9.79 7.19 25.02
CA ALA A 28 9.25 5.99 25.67
C ALA A 28 7.71 5.95 25.70
N ALA A 29 7.01 7.07 25.49
CA ALA A 29 5.55 7.09 25.43
C ALA A 29 5.05 7.66 24.11
N MET A 30 5.01 8.98 23.97
CA MET A 30 4.37 9.66 22.85
C MET A 30 5.38 10.56 22.13
N MET A 31 5.28 10.59 20.81
CA MET A 31 6.03 11.51 19.98
C MET A 31 5.12 12.18 18.97
N GLU A 32 5.11 13.51 18.99
CA GLU A 32 4.48 14.35 17.99
C GLU A 32 5.56 15.10 17.23
N CYS A 33 5.63 14.91 15.91
CA CYS A 33 6.61 15.55 15.06
C CYS A 33 5.94 16.34 13.95
N LEU A 34 6.26 17.64 13.89
CA LEU A 34 5.87 18.53 12.82
C LEU A 34 7.14 19.06 12.13
N LEU A 35 7.39 18.55 10.91
CA LEU A 35 8.62 18.84 10.17
C LEU A 35 8.32 19.48 8.82
N TYR A 36 8.97 20.60 8.55
CA TYR A 36 8.90 21.30 7.26
C TYR A 36 10.29 21.53 6.71
N THR A 37 10.57 21.02 5.50
CA THR A 37 11.79 21.36 4.77
C THR A 37 11.61 21.62 3.30
N SER A 38 12.51 22.43 2.75
CA SER A 38 12.58 22.70 1.31
C SER A 38 13.51 21.74 0.56
N THR A 39 14.15 20.79 1.22
CA THR A 39 15.10 19.88 0.58
C THR A 39 14.83 18.43 0.99
N MET A 40 15.66 17.88 1.86
CA MET A 40 15.68 16.47 2.21
C MET A 40 15.59 16.32 3.74
N ILE A 41 14.79 15.35 4.16
CA ILE A 41 14.70 14.93 5.56
C ILE A 41 14.99 13.44 5.62
N GLU A 42 15.91 13.09 6.50
CA GLU A 42 16.09 11.73 6.99
C GLU A 42 15.62 11.68 8.45
N CYS A 43 14.66 10.80 8.74
CA CYS A 43 14.12 10.62 10.08
C CYS A 43 14.25 9.18 10.55
N LEU A 44 14.90 8.99 11.70
CA LEU A 44 14.86 7.76 12.47
C LEU A 44 14.08 7.99 13.76
N LEU A 45 12.88 7.41 13.83
CA LEU A 45 11.96 7.58 14.94
C LEU A 45 11.74 6.26 15.67
N TYR A 46 11.90 6.27 16.99
CA TYR A 46 11.57 5.14 17.84
C TYR A 46 10.62 5.55 18.96
N THR A 47 9.49 4.86 19.08
CA THR A 47 8.67 4.94 20.29
C THR A 47 8.13 3.61 20.77
N ALA A 48 7.90 3.54 22.08
CA ALA A 48 7.27 2.38 22.70
C ALA A 48 5.74 2.45 22.80
N ALA A 49 5.10 3.56 22.43
CA ALA A 49 3.64 3.60 22.36
C ALA A 49 3.13 4.25 21.07
N MET A 50 3.19 5.57 20.95
CA MET A 50 2.51 6.30 19.87
C MET A 50 3.45 7.27 19.16
N ILE A 51 3.31 7.35 17.84
CA ILE A 51 3.90 8.41 17.03
C ILE A 51 2.82 9.03 16.17
N GLU A 52 2.72 10.35 16.22
CA GLU A 52 2.02 11.15 15.24
C GLU A 52 3.03 12.03 14.50
N CYS A 53 2.97 11.99 13.18
CA CYS A 53 3.92 12.65 12.31
C CYS A 53 3.20 13.44 11.22
N LEU A 54 3.46 14.73 11.15
CA LEU A 54 3.03 15.59 10.06
C LEU A 54 4.26 16.18 9.37
N LEU A 55 4.44 15.84 8.11
CA LEU A 55 5.65 16.20 7.37
C LEU A 55 5.36 16.81 6.01
N TYR A 56 6.14 17.83 5.70
CA TYR A 56 6.13 18.50 4.41
C TYR A 56 7.56 18.65 3.90
N THR A 57 7.86 18.06 2.75
CA THR A 57 9.16 18.18 2.09
C THR A 57 9.01 18.60 0.63
N ALA A 58 9.86 19.51 0.17
CA ALA A 58 9.82 19.93 -1.25
C ALA A 58 10.65 19.03 -2.18
N ALA A 59 11.47 18.11 -1.66
CA ALA A 59 12.19 17.15 -2.51
C ALA A 59 12.01 15.72 -2.01
N MET A 60 12.78 15.31 -1.00
CA MET A 60 12.90 13.91 -0.63
C MET A 60 12.60 13.72 0.86
N PHE A 61 11.87 12.66 1.17
CA PHE A 61 11.71 12.19 2.52
C PHE A 61 12.13 10.73 2.63
N GLU A 62 13.06 10.45 3.53
CA GLU A 62 13.42 9.11 3.96
C GLU A 62 13.06 8.94 5.43
N CYS A 63 12.33 7.89 5.77
CA CYS A 63 12.06 7.58 7.17
C CYS A 63 12.08 6.11 7.48
N LEU A 64 12.83 5.82 8.54
CA LEU A 64 12.81 4.56 9.25
C LEU A 64 12.12 4.75 10.60
N LEU A 65 11.13 3.91 10.87
CA LEU A 65 10.31 4.05 12.06
C LEU A 65 10.04 2.72 12.76
N TYR A 66 10.08 2.79 14.08
CA TYR A 66 9.65 1.71 14.96
C TYR A 66 8.69 2.26 16.01
N ALA A 67 7.43 1.81 15.97
CA ALA A 67 6.41 2.11 16.98
C ALA A 67 5.92 0.81 17.63
N ALA A 68 6.02 0.68 18.94
CA ALA A 68 5.58 -0.56 19.60
C ALA A 68 4.05 -0.67 19.79
N ALA A 69 3.26 0.36 19.47
CA ALA A 69 1.81 0.22 19.42
C ALA A 69 1.20 0.86 18.17
N MET A 70 1.09 2.19 18.13
CA MET A 70 0.36 2.89 17.08
C MET A 70 1.24 3.90 16.34
N PHE A 71 1.01 3.97 15.04
CA PHE A 71 1.65 4.92 14.15
C PHE A 71 0.61 5.65 13.29
N GLU A 72 0.64 6.97 13.30
CA GLU A 72 -0.12 7.80 12.37
C GLU A 72 0.82 8.79 11.67
N CYS A 73 0.71 8.88 10.34
CA CYS A 73 1.43 9.92 9.61
C CYS A 73 0.70 10.44 8.41
N LEU A 74 0.82 11.75 8.29
CA LEU A 74 0.44 12.52 7.12
C LEU A 74 1.70 13.13 6.51
N LEU A 75 1.97 12.80 5.25
CA LEU A 75 3.13 13.30 4.55
C LEU A 75 2.78 13.86 3.18
N TYR A 76 3.37 15.02 2.90
CA TYR A 76 3.38 15.61 1.57
C TYR A 76 4.82 15.81 1.10
N ALA A 77 5.17 15.18 -0.03
CA ALA A 77 6.44 15.39 -0.70
C ALA A 77 6.23 15.87 -2.13
N ALA A 78 7.00 16.87 -2.55
CA ALA A 78 6.94 17.32 -3.95
C ALA A 78 7.80 16.46 -4.91
N ALA A 79 8.55 15.46 -4.42
CA ALA A 79 9.16 14.47 -5.31
C ALA A 79 9.02 13.04 -4.78
N ILE A 80 9.82 12.65 -3.78
CA ILE A 80 9.99 11.24 -3.42
C ILE A 80 9.71 11.02 -1.93
N ILE A 81 8.97 9.95 -1.65
CA ILE A 81 8.74 9.40 -0.32
C ILE A 81 9.32 7.99 -0.29
N GLU A 82 10.30 7.74 0.57
CA GLU A 82 10.83 6.41 0.87
C GLU A 82 10.60 6.12 2.36
N ARG A 83 9.84 5.05 2.67
CA ARG A 83 9.51 4.72 4.05
C ARG A 83 9.65 3.25 4.36
N LEU A 84 10.29 2.99 5.49
CA LEU A 84 10.33 1.70 6.14
C LEU A 84 9.74 1.81 7.54
N LEU A 85 8.56 1.22 7.77
CA LEU A 85 7.86 1.32 9.03
C LEU A 85 7.58 -0.05 9.64
N TYR A 86 7.78 -0.13 10.95
CA TYR A 86 7.42 -1.27 11.77
C TYR A 86 6.50 -0.78 12.91
N ALA A 87 5.27 -1.29 12.96
CA ALA A 87 4.38 -1.06 14.09
C ALA A 87 3.88 -2.37 14.70
N ALA A 88 3.85 -2.50 16.03
CA ALA A 88 3.40 -3.77 16.62
C ALA A 88 1.87 -3.96 16.56
N ALA A 89 1.07 -2.89 16.46
CA ALA A 89 -0.38 -3.01 16.38
C ALA A 89 -0.94 -2.33 15.13
N LEU A 90 -1.05 -1.00 15.15
CA LEU A 90 -1.77 -0.24 14.13
C LEU A 90 -0.86 0.74 13.40
N MET A 91 -1.10 0.87 12.11
CA MET A 91 -0.41 1.83 11.25
C MET A 91 -1.41 2.49 10.32
N ALA A 92 -1.51 3.80 10.40
CA ALA A 92 -2.26 4.65 9.47
C ALA A 92 -1.29 5.59 8.74
N CYS A 93 -1.26 5.51 7.40
CA CYS A 93 -0.39 6.34 6.58
C CYS A 93 -1.18 7.03 5.47
N LEU A 94 -1.10 8.36 5.42
CA LEU A 94 -1.65 9.18 4.36
C LEU A 94 -0.52 9.92 3.67
N LEU A 95 -0.16 9.49 2.46
CA LEU A 95 1.04 9.97 1.74
C LEU A 95 0.67 10.53 0.37
N TYR A 96 1.16 11.73 0.10
CA TYR A 96 0.99 12.42 -1.17
C TYR A 96 2.35 12.76 -1.76
N ALA A 97 2.65 12.26 -2.96
CA ALA A 97 3.88 12.56 -3.68
C ALA A 97 3.61 13.07 -5.10
N ALA A 98 4.29 14.15 -5.51
CA ALA A 98 4.18 14.60 -6.90
C ALA A 98 5.02 13.76 -7.88
N ALA A 99 5.77 12.74 -7.42
CA ALA A 99 6.41 11.78 -8.31
C ALA A 99 6.27 10.34 -7.81
N MET A 100 6.92 9.99 -6.69
CA MET A 100 7.08 8.58 -6.31
C MET A 100 6.84 8.35 -4.84
N ILE A 101 6.17 7.23 -4.53
CA ILE A 101 6.05 6.68 -3.20
C ILE A 101 6.62 5.25 -3.22
N GLU A 102 7.62 4.99 -2.38
CA GLU A 102 8.12 3.66 -2.07
C GLU A 102 7.86 3.40 -0.58
N CYS A 103 7.08 2.37 -0.26
CA CYS A 103 6.67 2.07 1.10
C CYS A 103 6.80 0.59 1.44
N LEU A 104 7.53 0.32 2.53
CA LEU A 104 7.64 -0.99 3.12
C LEU A 104 7.09 -0.96 4.55
N LEU A 105 5.91 -1.56 4.74
CA LEU A 105 5.16 -1.49 5.98
C LEU A 105 4.95 -2.88 6.59
N TYR A 106 5.32 -3.01 7.86
CA TYR A 106 5.13 -4.23 8.63
C TYR A 106 4.33 -3.96 9.89
N THR A 107 3.22 -4.66 10.08
CA THR A 107 2.49 -4.65 11.36
C THR A 107 2.05 -6.03 11.83
N ALA A 108 1.68 -6.15 13.10
CA ALA A 108 1.09 -7.41 13.59
C ALA A 108 -0.44 -7.41 13.55
N ALA A 109 -1.12 -6.27 13.41
CA ALA A 109 -2.58 -6.22 13.41
C ALA A 109 -3.16 -5.55 12.17
N MET A 110 -2.98 -4.24 12.00
CA MET A 110 -3.66 -3.52 10.91
C MET A 110 -2.73 -2.54 10.21
N ILE A 111 -2.89 -2.47 8.88
CA ILE A 111 -2.37 -1.39 8.05
C ILE A 111 -3.57 -0.73 7.38
N GLU A 112 -3.70 0.57 7.56
CA GLU A 112 -4.57 1.45 6.78
C GLU A 112 -3.67 2.42 6.02
N CYS A 113 -3.72 2.42 4.70
CA CYS A 113 -2.93 3.36 3.91
C CYS A 113 -3.71 3.98 2.75
N LEU A 114 -3.48 5.27 2.55
CA LEU A 114 -3.91 6.01 1.38
C LEU A 114 -2.68 6.67 0.76
N LEU A 115 -2.32 6.20 -0.42
CA LEU A 115 -1.16 6.67 -1.17
C LEU A 115 -1.62 7.29 -2.48
N ASP A 116 -1.20 8.52 -2.73
CA ASP A 116 -1.49 9.25 -3.98
C ASP A 116 -0.16 9.73 -4.58
N ALA A 117 0.16 9.24 -5.77
CA ALA A 117 1.37 9.62 -6.50
C ALA A 117 1.09 10.03 -7.95
N ALA A 118 1.63 11.17 -8.37
CA ALA A 118 1.48 11.60 -9.76
C ALA A 118 2.30 10.80 -10.78
N ALA A 119 3.12 9.83 -10.36
CA ALA A 119 3.76 8.90 -11.30
C ALA A 119 3.69 7.45 -10.82
N MET A 120 4.31 7.12 -9.69
CA MET A 120 4.49 5.71 -9.30
C MET A 120 4.27 5.48 -7.81
N ILE A 121 3.60 4.38 -7.50
CA ILE A 121 3.54 3.79 -6.16
C ILE A 121 4.15 2.41 -6.23
N GLU A 122 5.17 2.17 -5.41
CA GLU A 122 5.69 0.83 -5.11
C GLU A 122 5.43 0.57 -3.62
N CYS A 123 4.68 -0.50 -3.30
CA CYS A 123 4.41 -0.81 -1.91
C CYS A 123 4.45 -2.31 -1.59
N LEU A 124 5.03 -2.60 -0.43
CA LEU A 124 5.09 -3.93 0.14
C LEU A 124 4.53 -3.87 1.57
N LEU A 125 3.35 -4.47 1.75
CA LEU A 125 2.61 -4.43 3.01
C LEU A 125 2.50 -5.85 3.58
N TYR A 126 2.88 -6.00 4.85
CA TYR A 126 2.79 -7.26 5.56
C TYR A 126 2.09 -7.08 6.91
N THR A 127 1.08 -7.90 7.16
CA THR A 127 0.39 -7.92 8.47
C THR A 127 -0.13 -9.29 8.82
N ALA A 128 -0.41 -9.55 10.11
CA ALA A 128 -1.02 -10.81 10.51
C ALA A 128 -2.56 -10.78 10.46
N ALA A 129 -3.20 -9.61 10.37
CA ALA A 129 -4.68 -9.53 10.38
C ALA A 129 -5.25 -8.80 9.17
N MET A 130 -5.12 -7.48 9.05
CA MET A 130 -5.87 -6.72 8.05
C MET A 130 -5.01 -5.69 7.31
N ILE A 131 -5.15 -5.65 5.99
CA ILE A 131 -4.69 -4.55 5.13
C ILE A 131 -5.93 -3.90 4.53
N GLU A 132 -6.05 -2.59 4.72
CA GLU A 132 -6.96 -1.73 3.99
C GLU A 132 -6.10 -0.69 3.25
N CYS A 133 -6.15 -0.68 1.92
CA CYS A 133 -5.35 0.26 1.15
C CYS A 133 -6.08 0.88 -0.05
N LEU A 134 -5.90 2.18 -0.21
CA LEU A 134 -6.32 2.94 -1.38
C LEU A 134 -5.08 3.54 -2.03
N LEU A 135 -4.76 3.08 -3.24
CA LEU A 135 -3.61 3.56 -4.01
C LEU A 135 -4.10 4.22 -5.29
N ASP A 136 -3.70 5.46 -5.52
CA ASP A 136 -3.98 6.22 -6.75
C ASP A 136 -2.65 6.65 -7.38
N ALA A 137 -2.39 6.20 -8.61
CA ALA A 137 -1.23 6.65 -9.36
C ALA A 137 -1.54 7.06 -10.80
N ALA A 138 -1.06 8.23 -11.21
CA ALA A 138 -1.27 8.69 -12.58
C ALA A 138 -0.45 7.91 -13.65
N ALA A 139 0.42 6.97 -13.26
CA ALA A 139 1.03 6.05 -14.22
C ALA A 139 1.02 4.60 -13.75
N MET A 140 1.69 4.27 -12.65
CA MET A 140 1.93 2.87 -12.28
C MET A 140 1.73 2.61 -10.78
N ILE A 141 1.07 1.50 -10.48
CA ILE A 141 1.04 0.90 -9.14
C ILE A 141 1.69 -0.48 -9.23
N GLU A 142 2.72 -0.70 -8.41
CA GLU A 142 3.26 -2.03 -8.11
C GLU A 142 3.01 -2.30 -6.63
N CYS A 143 2.30 -3.38 -6.32
CA CYS A 143 2.02 -3.72 -4.92
C CYS A 143 2.12 -5.21 -4.61
N LEU A 144 2.69 -5.49 -3.43
CA LEU A 144 2.69 -6.82 -2.84
C LEU A 144 2.08 -6.76 -1.45
N LEU A 145 0.94 -7.41 -1.29
CA LEU A 145 0.18 -7.40 -0.04
C LEU A 145 0.11 -8.81 0.51
N TYR A 146 0.57 -8.99 1.75
CA TYR A 146 0.52 -10.27 2.45
C TYR A 146 -0.18 -10.12 3.80
N THR A 147 -1.16 -10.98 4.04
CA THR A 147 -1.80 -11.08 5.36
C THR A 147 -2.34 -12.46 5.69
N ALA A 148 -2.51 -12.78 6.97
CA ALA A 148 -3.15 -14.02 7.35
C ALA A 148 -4.68 -13.96 7.28
N ALA A 149 -5.32 -12.78 7.41
CA ALA A 149 -6.79 -12.72 7.42
C ALA A 149 -7.37 -12.03 6.17
N MET A 150 -7.30 -10.70 6.07
CA MET A 150 -8.09 -9.95 5.09
C MET A 150 -7.27 -8.87 4.38
N ILE A 151 -7.40 -8.81 3.05
CA ILE A 151 -7.01 -7.65 2.24
C ILE A 151 -8.29 -7.03 1.68
N GLU A 152 -8.44 -5.74 1.90
CA GLU A 152 -9.35 -4.87 1.15
C GLU A 152 -8.50 -3.83 0.42
N CYS A 153 -8.55 -3.81 -0.91
CA CYS A 153 -7.78 -2.84 -1.68
C CYS A 153 -8.53 -2.21 -2.84
N LEU A 154 -8.32 -0.91 -3.02
CA LEU A 154 -8.75 -0.14 -4.18
C LEU A 154 -7.50 0.45 -4.84
N LEU A 155 -7.21 0.01 -6.06
CA LEU A 155 -6.07 0.49 -6.84
C LEU A 155 -6.59 1.16 -8.12
N ASP A 156 -6.22 2.42 -8.33
CA ASP A 156 -6.53 3.18 -9.55
C ASP A 156 -5.22 3.63 -10.20
N ALA A 157 -4.98 3.21 -11.45
CA ALA A 157 -3.84 3.70 -12.21
C ALA A 157 -4.17 4.09 -13.64
N ALA A 158 -3.72 5.26 -14.07
CA ALA A 158 -3.98 5.70 -15.45
C ALA A 158 -3.19 4.92 -16.53
N ALA A 159 -2.24 4.06 -16.18
CA ALA A 159 -1.61 3.16 -17.14
C ALA A 159 -1.58 1.70 -16.69
N MET A 160 -0.89 1.38 -15.58
CA MET A 160 -0.62 -0.02 -15.22
C MET A 160 -0.81 -0.28 -13.74
N ILE A 161 -1.46 -1.41 -13.42
CA ILE A 161 -1.46 -2.02 -12.10
C ILE A 161 -0.78 -3.38 -12.20
N GLU A 162 0.27 -3.59 -11.42
CA GLU A 162 0.85 -4.91 -11.13
C GLU A 162 0.63 -5.21 -9.64
N CYS A 163 -0.10 -6.28 -9.33
CA CYS A 163 -0.36 -6.63 -7.93
C CYS A 163 -0.24 -8.12 -7.63
N LEU A 164 0.35 -8.41 -6.47
CA LEU A 164 0.37 -9.74 -5.88
C LEU A 164 -0.26 -9.69 -4.50
N LEU A 165 -1.41 -10.33 -4.37
CA LEU A 165 -2.18 -10.37 -3.13
C LEU A 165 -2.23 -11.80 -2.58
N TYR A 166 -1.77 -11.98 -1.35
CA TYR A 166 -1.78 -13.27 -0.67
C TYR A 166 -2.49 -13.19 0.67
N THR A 167 -3.53 -14.00 0.86
CA THR A 167 -4.18 -14.15 2.17
C THR A 167 -4.51 -15.58 2.53
N ALA A 168 -4.76 -15.87 3.82
CA ALA A 168 -5.33 -17.16 4.18
C ALA A 168 -6.87 -17.13 4.15
N ALA A 169 -7.54 -16.00 4.40
CA ALA A 169 -8.99 -15.94 4.43
C ALA A 169 -9.60 -15.25 3.22
N MET A 170 -9.53 -13.92 3.13
CA MET A 170 -10.32 -13.15 2.17
C MET A 170 -9.47 -12.12 1.43
N ILE A 171 -9.71 -11.96 0.13
CA ILE A 171 -9.31 -10.80 -0.66
C ILE A 171 -10.59 -10.17 -1.21
N GLU A 172 -10.75 -8.88 -0.97
CA GLU A 172 -11.69 -8.01 -1.66
C GLU A 172 -10.86 -6.95 -2.40
N CYS A 173 -10.94 -6.90 -3.73
CA CYS A 173 -10.19 -5.91 -4.49
C CYS A 173 -10.96 -5.28 -5.65
N LEU A 174 -10.75 -3.98 -5.83
CA LEU A 174 -11.18 -3.21 -6.99
C LEU A 174 -9.93 -2.64 -7.66
N LEU A 175 -9.66 -3.09 -8.88
CA LEU A 175 -8.54 -2.60 -9.69
C LEU A 175 -9.09 -1.90 -10.94
N ASP A 176 -8.76 -0.64 -11.13
CA ASP A 176 -9.09 0.15 -12.33
C ASP A 176 -7.80 0.62 -12.99
N ALA A 177 -7.57 0.21 -14.25
CA ALA A 177 -6.44 0.73 -15.02
C ALA A 177 -6.79 1.12 -16.45
N ALA A 178 -6.40 2.31 -16.88
CA ALA A 178 -6.74 2.73 -18.24
C ALA A 178 -5.98 1.97 -19.35
N ALA A 179 -4.92 1.20 -19.04
CA ALA A 179 -4.28 0.33 -20.02
C ALA A 179 -4.23 -1.14 -19.58
N MET A 180 -3.53 -1.47 -18.50
CA MET A 180 -3.22 -2.86 -18.17
C MET A 180 -3.37 -3.17 -16.68
N ILE A 181 -3.99 -4.30 -16.38
CA ILE A 181 -3.94 -4.93 -15.06
C ILE A 181 -3.24 -6.28 -15.20
N GLU A 182 -2.17 -6.48 -14.43
CA GLU A 182 -1.56 -7.77 -14.17
C GLU A 182 -1.75 -8.10 -12.68
N CYS A 183 -2.49 -9.16 -12.37
CA CYS A 183 -2.74 -9.52 -10.98
C CYS A 183 -2.62 -11.02 -10.69
N LEU A 184 -1.99 -11.33 -9.56
CA LEU A 184 -1.97 -12.66 -8.96
C LEU A 184 -2.63 -12.62 -7.60
N LEU A 185 -3.78 -13.27 -7.48
CA LEU A 185 -4.56 -13.33 -6.25
C LEU A 185 -4.57 -14.76 -5.71
N TYR A 186 -4.08 -14.95 -4.49
CA TYR A 186 -4.05 -16.24 -3.81
C TYR A 186 -4.76 -16.16 -2.46
N THR A 187 -5.79 -16.97 -2.25
CA THR A 187 -6.39 -17.17 -0.92
C THR A 187 -6.69 -18.62 -0.61
N ALA A 188 -6.91 -18.97 0.66
CA ALA A 188 -7.47 -20.27 0.99
C ALA A 188 -9.00 -20.28 0.97
N ALA A 189 -9.68 -19.17 1.28
CA ALA A 189 -11.15 -19.17 1.43
C ALA A 189 -11.89 -18.44 0.30
N MET A 190 -11.71 -17.12 0.15
CA MET A 190 -12.54 -16.32 -0.76
C MET A 190 -11.73 -15.27 -1.49
N ILE A 191 -12.03 -15.07 -2.78
CA ILE A 191 -11.66 -13.89 -3.56
C ILE A 191 -12.95 -13.27 -4.06
N GLU A 192 -13.13 -11.98 -3.81
CA GLU A 192 -14.07 -11.11 -4.48
C GLU A 192 -13.26 -10.03 -5.21
N CYS A 193 -13.35 -9.98 -6.54
CA CYS A 193 -12.60 -8.98 -7.30
C CYS A 193 -13.38 -8.35 -8.46
N LEU A 194 -13.19 -7.05 -8.63
CA LEU A 194 -13.62 -6.28 -9.78
C LEU A 194 -12.38 -5.71 -10.48
N LEU A 195 -12.14 -6.15 -11.71
CA LEU A 195 -11.05 -5.66 -12.53
C LEU A 195 -11.61 -4.95 -13.77
N ASP A 196 -11.30 -3.68 -13.94
CA ASP A 196 -11.65 -2.88 -15.12
C ASP A 196 -10.36 -2.39 -15.79
N ALA A 197 -10.14 -2.78 -17.05
CA ALA A 197 -9.04 -2.22 -17.81
C ALA A 197 -9.39 -1.88 -19.25
N ALA A 198 -9.06 -0.67 -19.71
CA ALA A 198 -9.46 -0.28 -21.06
C ALA A 198 -8.76 -1.07 -22.17
N ALA A 199 -7.58 -1.68 -21.92
CA ALA A 199 -6.92 -2.53 -22.92
C ALA A 199 -6.84 -4.00 -22.50
N MET A 200 -6.12 -4.32 -21.43
CA MET A 200 -5.77 -5.71 -21.12
C MET A 200 -5.90 -6.04 -19.63
N ILE A 201 -6.47 -7.20 -19.34
CA ILE A 201 -6.39 -7.85 -18.03
C ILE A 201 -5.67 -9.18 -18.18
N GLU A 202 -4.58 -9.36 -17.45
CA GLU A 202 -3.94 -10.64 -17.19
C GLU A 202 -4.13 -10.99 -15.71
N CYS A 203 -4.92 -12.02 -15.42
CA CYS A 203 -5.21 -12.39 -14.03
C CYS A 203 -5.10 -13.88 -13.75
N LEU A 204 -4.44 -14.19 -12.63
CA LEU A 204 -4.32 -15.53 -12.07
C LEU A 204 -4.96 -15.57 -10.70
N LEU A 205 -6.09 -16.27 -10.58
CA LEU A 205 -6.83 -16.39 -9.33
C LEU A 205 -6.75 -17.84 -8.82
N TYR A 206 -6.27 -18.00 -7.58
CA TYR A 206 -6.20 -19.28 -6.90
C TYR A 206 -6.93 -19.21 -5.56
N THR A 207 -7.96 -20.06 -5.38
CA THR A 207 -8.57 -20.30 -4.06
C THR A 207 -8.85 -21.77 -3.79
N ALA A 208 -8.95 -22.15 -2.52
CA ALA A 208 -9.43 -23.49 -2.17
C ALA A 208 -10.96 -23.55 -1.99
N ALA A 209 -11.68 -22.43 -2.00
CA ALA A 209 -13.11 -22.42 -1.80
C ALA A 209 -13.86 -21.61 -2.86
N MET A 210 -13.92 -20.28 -2.76
CA MET A 210 -14.81 -19.46 -3.60
C MET A 210 -14.07 -18.37 -4.35
N ILE A 211 -14.49 -18.12 -5.59
CA ILE A 211 -14.11 -16.95 -6.39
C ILE A 211 -15.40 -16.31 -6.90
N GLU A 212 -15.58 -15.02 -6.59
CA GLU A 212 -16.52 -14.13 -7.25
C GLU A 212 -15.71 -13.07 -8.00
N CYS A 213 -15.89 -12.97 -9.32
CA CYS A 213 -15.12 -12.01 -10.11
C CYS A 213 -15.89 -11.33 -11.24
N LEU A 214 -15.67 -10.04 -11.42
CA LEU A 214 -16.14 -9.28 -12.59
C LEU A 214 -14.93 -8.72 -13.32
N LEU A 215 -14.76 -9.11 -14.59
CA LEU A 215 -13.70 -8.60 -15.45
C LEU A 215 -14.31 -7.85 -16.63
N ASP A 216 -13.95 -6.58 -16.79
CA ASP A 216 -14.26 -5.78 -17.96
C ASP A 216 -12.96 -5.32 -18.62
N ALA A 217 -12.75 -5.70 -19.88
CA ALA A 217 -11.66 -5.14 -20.67
C ALA A 217 -12.03 -4.91 -22.12
N ALA A 218 -11.72 -3.73 -22.67
CA ALA A 218 -12.17 -3.43 -24.03
C ALA A 218 -11.47 -4.31 -25.08
N ALA A 219 -10.19 -4.65 -24.91
CA ALA A 219 -9.46 -5.45 -25.89
C ALA A 219 -9.34 -6.93 -25.50
N MET A 220 -8.60 -7.24 -24.44
CA MET A 220 -8.20 -8.62 -24.14
C MET A 220 -8.30 -8.98 -22.65
N ILE A 221 -8.80 -10.18 -22.38
CA ILE A 221 -8.72 -10.82 -21.08
C ILE A 221 -7.97 -12.14 -21.23
N GLU A 222 -6.85 -12.27 -20.54
CA GLU A 222 -6.17 -13.54 -20.30
C GLU A 222 -6.35 -13.94 -18.83
N ARG A 223 -6.95 -15.11 -18.62
CA ARG A 223 -7.31 -15.55 -17.28
C ARG A 223 -7.05 -17.02 -17.04
N LEU A 224 -6.43 -17.29 -15.88
CA LEU A 224 -6.34 -18.62 -15.31
C LEU A 224 -7.04 -18.69 -13.95
N LEU A 225 -8.02 -19.60 -13.83
CA LEU A 225 -8.76 -19.84 -12.58
C LEU A 225 -8.51 -21.25 -12.05
N CYS A 226 -8.16 -21.31 -10.77
CA CYS A 226 -8.07 -22.53 -10.00
C CYS A 226 -8.90 -22.39 -8.72
N ALA A 227 -10.01 -23.10 -8.63
CA ALA A 227 -10.79 -23.19 -7.40
C ALA A 227 -11.32 -24.61 -7.15
N ALA A 228 -11.31 -25.06 -5.90
CA ALA A 228 -11.76 -26.41 -5.56
C ALA A 228 -13.28 -26.52 -5.32
N ALA A 229 -13.99 -25.40 -5.08
CA ALA A 229 -15.44 -25.46 -4.85
C ALA A 229 -16.25 -24.63 -5.86
N ILE A 230 -16.30 -23.31 -5.70
CA ILE A 230 -17.27 -22.45 -6.39
C ILE A 230 -16.56 -21.34 -7.16
N ILE A 231 -16.97 -21.13 -8.41
CA ILE A 231 -16.53 -20.04 -9.26
C ILE A 231 -17.77 -19.36 -9.84
N GLU A 232 -17.93 -18.08 -9.53
CA GLU A 232 -18.89 -17.18 -10.17
C GLU A 232 -18.10 -16.04 -10.82
N CYS A 233 -18.04 -16.01 -12.15
CA CYS A 233 -17.32 -14.96 -12.83
C CYS A 233 -18.05 -14.44 -14.07
N LEU A 234 -18.12 -13.13 -14.19
CA LEU A 234 -18.66 -12.40 -15.33
C LEU A 234 -17.51 -11.77 -16.13
N LEU A 235 -17.59 -11.89 -17.46
CA LEU A 235 -16.55 -11.43 -18.37
C LEU A 235 -17.17 -10.56 -19.47
N TYR A 236 -16.62 -9.36 -19.65
CA TYR A 236 -16.93 -8.47 -20.76
C TYR A 236 -15.64 -8.15 -21.52
N ALA A 237 -15.57 -8.54 -22.79
CA ALA A 237 -14.50 -8.11 -23.68
C ALA A 237 -14.98 -7.93 -25.11
N ALA A 238 -14.49 -6.88 -25.80
CA ALA A 238 -14.93 -6.58 -27.15
C ALA A 238 -14.16 -7.37 -28.23
N ALA A 239 -12.94 -7.84 -27.96
CA ALA A 239 -12.12 -8.54 -28.96
C ALA A 239 -11.77 -10.00 -28.61
N MET A 240 -11.09 -10.28 -27.50
CA MET A 240 -10.57 -11.63 -27.22
C MET A 240 -10.61 -12.03 -25.74
N ILE A 241 -11.02 -13.27 -25.47
CA ILE A 241 -10.97 -13.90 -24.15
C ILE A 241 -10.20 -15.21 -24.27
N VAL A 242 -9.13 -15.36 -23.48
CA VAL A 242 -8.41 -16.61 -23.26
C VAL A 242 -8.70 -17.06 -21.82
N TYR A 243 -9.30 -18.25 -21.65
CA TYR A 243 -9.62 -18.76 -20.32
C TYR A 243 -9.20 -20.22 -20.13
N CYS A 244 -8.70 -20.52 -18.93
CA CYS A 244 -8.47 -21.89 -18.45
C CYS A 244 -9.06 -22.02 -17.04
N MET A 245 -9.91 -23.05 -16.83
CA MET A 245 -10.51 -23.35 -15.52
C MET A 245 -10.11 -24.76 -15.08
N LEU A 246 -9.55 -24.85 -13.87
CA LEU A 246 -9.24 -26.11 -13.18
C LEU A 246 -10.09 -26.20 -11.91
N GLN A 247 -11.10 -27.08 -11.93
CA GLN A 247 -11.85 -27.52 -10.75
C GLN A 247 -11.28 -28.88 -10.29
N GLN A 248 -10.80 -28.96 -9.05
CA GLN A 248 -10.34 -30.20 -8.40
C GLN A 248 -11.27 -30.57 -7.26
#